data_AF-A0A7Y3PLN6-F1
#
_entry.id   AF-A0A7Y3PLN6-F1
#
_cell.length_a   1.000
_cell.length_b   1.000
_cell.length_c   1.000
_cell.angle_alpha   90.00
_cell.angle_beta   90.00
_cell.angle_gamma   90.00
#
_symmetry.space_group_name_H-M   'P 1'
#
loop_
_entity.id
_entity.type
_entity.pdbx_description
1 polymer ?
#
loop_
_entity_poly.entity_id
_entity_poly.type
_entity_poly.pdbx_seq_one_letter_code
_entity_poly.pdbx_strand_id
1 'polypeptide(L)'
;MSQPQESTTLHDVALVPWSDIEDVSGSAAAIPYLLAAIASGDKAATQHALDRLRHRICRHGFVVGQATAPTVPFLWDLAQRPQTTCRVQILRLLRNIADARQWETTAAAYPKLRRRHGDHVEWESAARRAVRAQRGVIPRLLAEHDDELVDATEALASTLTK
;
A
#
# COMPACT_ATOMS: atom_id res chain seq x y z
N MET A 1 -25.04 10.84 -12.00
CA MET A 1 -23.83 11.27 -12.74
C MET A 1 -22.65 11.05 -11.82
N SER A 2 -21.98 9.89 -11.92
CA SER A 2 -20.82 9.59 -11.07
C SER A 2 -19.61 10.30 -11.67
N GLN A 3 -18.97 11.16 -10.88
CA GLN A 3 -17.72 11.81 -11.29
C GLN A 3 -16.64 10.75 -11.54
N PRO A 4 -15.80 10.91 -12.58
CA PRO A 4 -14.64 10.06 -12.76
C PRO A 4 -13.74 10.25 -11.54
N GLN A 5 -13.40 9.16 -10.85
CA GLN A 5 -12.44 9.22 -9.76
C GLN A 5 -11.09 9.66 -10.35
N GLU A 6 -10.65 10.87 -10.03
CA GLU A 6 -9.30 11.33 -10.34
C GLU A 6 -8.31 10.35 -9.70
N SER A 7 -7.59 9.61 -10.53
CA SER A 7 -6.58 8.65 -10.08
C SER A 7 -5.41 9.44 -9.48
N THR A 8 -5.25 9.39 -8.16
CA THR A 8 -4.08 9.96 -7.48
C THR A 8 -2.79 9.44 -8.11
N THR A 9 -1.91 10.34 -8.53
CA THR A 9 -0.62 10.03 -9.15
C THR A 9 0.53 10.40 -8.21
N LEU A 10 1.75 9.96 -8.51
CA LEU A 10 2.94 10.38 -7.75
C LEU A 10 3.13 11.91 -7.65
N HIS A 11 2.51 12.71 -8.53
CA HIS A 11 2.56 14.18 -8.41
C HIS A 11 1.79 14.70 -7.20
N ASP A 12 0.79 13.95 -6.73
CA ASP A 12 -0.07 14.31 -5.60
C ASP A 12 0.55 13.95 -4.25
N VAL A 13 1.74 13.33 -4.24
CA VAL A 13 2.45 12.95 -2.99
C VAL A 13 2.65 14.15 -2.09
N ALA A 14 2.94 15.34 -2.65
CA ALA A 14 3.16 16.56 -1.86
C ALA A 14 1.88 17.12 -1.21
N LEU A 15 0.69 16.67 -1.64
CA LEU A 15 -0.60 17.12 -1.09
C LEU A 15 -0.97 16.41 0.21
N VAL A 16 -0.34 15.27 0.51
CA VAL A 16 -0.56 14.55 1.77
C VAL A 16 0.29 15.20 2.87
N PRO A 17 -0.28 15.53 4.04
CA PRO A 17 0.45 16.12 5.15
C PRO A 17 1.29 15.07 5.90
N TRP A 18 2.34 14.56 5.25
CA TRP A 18 3.16 13.45 5.77
C TRP A 18 3.81 13.73 7.13
N SER A 19 4.09 14.99 7.44
CA SER A 19 4.67 15.39 8.73
C SER A 19 3.67 15.26 9.88
N ASP A 20 2.38 15.31 9.59
CA ASP A 20 1.30 15.30 10.58
C ASP A 20 0.74 13.89 10.83
N ILE A 21 1.20 12.89 10.08
CA ILE A 21 0.80 11.50 10.25
C ILE A 21 1.96 10.64 10.71
N GLU A 22 1.63 9.65 11.53
CA GLU A 22 2.64 8.79 12.12
C GLU A 22 2.93 7.57 11.26
N ASP A 23 4.20 7.20 11.22
CA ASP A 23 4.63 5.86 10.84
C ASP A 23 5.43 5.25 11.98
N VAL A 24 5.99 4.07 11.73
CA VAL A 24 6.66 3.30 12.77
C VAL A 24 7.97 3.89 13.31
N SER A 25 8.45 4.97 12.70
CA SER A 25 9.59 5.79 13.13
C SER A 25 9.18 7.10 13.81
N GLY A 26 7.88 7.33 14.00
CA GLY A 26 7.31 8.54 14.58
C GLY A 26 6.65 9.42 13.52
N SER A 27 7.40 9.89 12.51
CA SER A 27 6.87 10.73 11.44
C SER A 27 6.97 10.07 10.06
N ALA A 28 5.92 10.20 9.26
CA ALA A 28 5.87 9.69 7.89
C ALA A 28 6.55 10.60 6.85
N ALA A 29 7.21 11.70 7.26
CA ALA A 29 7.86 12.66 6.36
C ALA A 29 8.92 12.05 5.42
N ALA A 30 9.42 10.84 5.72
CA ALA A 30 10.35 10.12 4.84
C ALA A 30 9.69 9.41 3.66
N ILE A 31 8.37 9.14 3.70
CA ILE A 31 7.66 8.36 2.68
C ILE A 31 7.76 8.96 1.27
N PRO A 32 7.59 10.29 1.06
CA PRO A 32 7.77 10.90 -0.25
C PRO A 32 9.12 10.58 -0.91
N TYR A 33 10.21 10.64 -0.14
CA TYR A 33 11.55 10.36 -0.64
C TYR A 33 11.73 8.89 -1.02
N LEU A 34 11.11 7.97 -0.28
CA LEU A 34 11.12 6.54 -0.61
C LEU A 34 10.32 6.25 -1.88
N LEU A 35 9.15 6.88 -2.06
CA LEU A 35 8.35 6.76 -3.28
C LEU A 35 9.10 7.32 -4.50
N ALA A 36 9.77 8.46 -4.35
CA ALA A 36 10.60 9.04 -5.40
C ALA A 36 11.79 8.15 -5.78
N ALA A 37 12.45 7.54 -4.78
CA ALA A 37 13.55 6.60 -5.02
C ALA A 37 13.07 5.34 -5.78
N ILE A 38 11.89 4.81 -5.45
CA ILE A 38 11.27 3.69 -6.18
C ILE A 38 10.90 4.10 -7.62
N ALA A 39 10.42 5.32 -7.80
CA ALA A 39 10.08 5.85 -9.12
C ALA A 39 11.31 6.08 -10.03
N SER A 40 12.51 6.23 -9.46
CA SER A 40 13.73 6.53 -10.21
C SER A 40 14.19 5.42 -11.17
N GLY A 41 13.81 4.16 -10.91
CA GLY A 41 14.19 3.02 -11.74
C GLY A 41 15.59 2.44 -11.45
N ASP A 42 16.42 3.09 -10.62
CA ASP A 42 17.69 2.50 -10.19
C ASP A 42 17.44 1.24 -9.35
N LYS A 43 17.91 0.08 -9.81
CA LYS A 43 17.55 -1.23 -9.22
C LYS A 43 17.95 -1.35 -7.75
N ALA A 44 19.16 -0.89 -7.38
CA ALA A 44 19.67 -1.03 -6.02
C ALA A 44 18.96 -0.06 -5.06
N ALA A 45 18.81 1.20 -5.48
CA ALA A 45 18.10 2.22 -4.72
C ALA A 45 16.61 1.86 -4.56
N THR A 46 15.98 1.34 -5.62
CA THR A 46 14.58 0.93 -5.63
C THR A 46 14.30 -0.19 -4.63
N GLN A 47 15.12 -1.24 -4.62
CA GLN A 47 14.93 -2.36 -3.69
C GLN A 47 15.08 -1.91 -2.24
N HIS A 48 16.13 -1.15 -1.94
CA HIS A 48 16.36 -0.62 -0.59
C HIS A 48 15.24 0.34 -0.15
N ALA A 49 14.78 1.21 -1.06
CA ALA A 49 13.68 2.13 -0.77
C ALA A 49 12.36 1.38 -0.51
N LEU A 50 12.05 0.35 -1.29
CA LEU A 50 10.86 -0.47 -1.09
C LEU A 50 10.90 -1.25 0.23
N ASP A 51 12.05 -1.80 0.62
CA ASP A 51 12.18 -2.48 1.90
C ASP A 51 12.00 -1.54 3.10
N ARG A 52 12.56 -0.33 3.01
CA ARG A 52 12.34 0.72 4.02
C ARG A 52 10.88 1.18 4.06
N LEU A 53 10.24 1.32 2.90
CA LEU A 53 8.83 1.69 2.81
C LEU A 53 7.96 0.62 3.45
N ARG A 54 8.16 -0.66 3.08
CA ARG A 54 7.47 -1.80 3.67
C ARG A 54 7.60 -1.82 5.19
N HIS A 55 8.79 -1.58 5.73
CA HIS A 55 8.99 -1.53 7.19
C HIS A 55 8.14 -0.44 7.86
N ARG A 56 7.93 0.70 7.17
CA ARG A 56 7.17 1.85 7.69
C ARG A 56 5.67 1.65 7.60
N ILE A 57 5.16 1.09 6.51
CA ILE A 57 3.71 1.04 6.22
C ILE A 57 3.07 -0.35 6.34
N CYS A 58 3.85 -1.43 6.41
CA CYS A 58 3.34 -2.79 6.53
C CYS A 58 4.38 -3.67 7.24
N ARG A 59 4.68 -3.32 8.49
CA ARG A 59 5.71 -3.99 9.28
C ARG A 59 5.37 -5.48 9.44
N HIS A 60 6.39 -6.34 9.32
CA HIS A 60 6.25 -7.80 9.31
C HIS A 60 5.32 -8.37 8.21
N GLY A 61 4.87 -7.54 7.26
CA GLY A 61 3.98 -7.96 6.18
C GLY A 61 2.49 -8.01 6.57
N PHE A 62 2.12 -7.54 7.76
CA PHE A 62 0.72 -7.57 8.21
C PHE A 62 0.34 -6.48 9.23
N VAL A 63 1.32 -5.74 9.77
CA VAL A 63 1.05 -4.64 10.72
C VAL A 63 1.04 -3.32 9.96
N VAL A 64 -0.15 -2.76 9.82
CA VAL A 64 -0.37 -1.47 9.16
C VAL A 64 -0.66 -0.37 10.18
N GLY A 65 -0.47 0.88 9.78
CA GLY A 65 -0.64 2.06 10.62
C GLY A 65 -1.21 3.25 9.86
N GLN A 66 -1.22 4.42 10.49
CA GLN A 66 -1.85 5.63 9.95
C GLN A 66 -1.36 5.99 8.54
N ALA A 67 -0.04 5.93 8.31
CA ALA A 67 0.55 6.25 7.01
C ALA A 67 0.28 5.23 5.89
N THR A 68 -0.28 4.05 6.18
CA THR A 68 -0.47 3.00 5.16
C THR A 68 -1.51 3.40 4.12
N ALA A 69 -2.71 3.80 4.55
CA ALA A 69 -3.81 4.10 3.63
C ALA A 69 -3.48 5.26 2.67
N PRO A 70 -2.88 6.39 3.11
CA PRO A 70 -2.43 7.46 2.22
C PRO A 70 -1.33 7.03 1.23
N THR A 71 -0.55 5.99 1.55
CA THR A 71 0.53 5.52 0.67
C THR A 71 0.02 4.63 -0.48
N VAL A 72 -1.08 3.91 -0.26
CA VAL A 72 -1.60 2.91 -1.22
C VAL A 72 -1.85 3.44 -2.64
N PRO A 73 -2.44 4.63 -2.84
CA PRO A 73 -2.64 5.17 -4.20
C PRO A 73 -1.34 5.29 -5.00
N PHE A 74 -0.25 5.68 -4.34
CA PHE A 74 1.05 5.83 -4.98
C PHE A 74 1.71 4.48 -5.29
N LEU A 75 1.45 3.44 -4.49
CA LEU A 75 1.87 2.07 -4.81
C LEU A 75 1.18 1.55 -6.06
N TRP A 76 -0.12 1.82 -6.23
CA TRP A 76 -0.84 1.48 -7.45
C TRP A 76 -0.35 2.25 -8.67
N ASP A 77 -0.03 3.54 -8.53
CA ASP A 77 0.56 4.34 -9.62
C ASP A 77 1.92 3.75 -10.04
N LEU A 78 2.78 3.41 -9.07
CA LEU A 78 4.08 2.75 -9.33
C LEU A 78 3.93 1.36 -9.98
N ALA A 79 2.98 0.54 -9.55
CA ALA A 79 2.74 -0.79 -10.13
C ALA A 79 2.32 -0.74 -11.61
N GLN A 80 1.74 0.38 -12.06
CA GLN A 80 1.29 0.60 -13.43
C GLN A 80 2.37 1.15 -14.36
N ARG A 81 3.49 1.63 -13.82
CA ARG A 81 4.57 2.27 -14.59
C ARG A 81 5.53 1.20 -15.11
N PRO A 82 5.67 1.00 -16.44
CA PRO A 82 6.58 -0.01 -16.99
C PRO A 82 8.05 0.19 -16.58
N GLN A 83 8.45 1.44 -16.33
CA GLN A 83 9.81 1.81 -15.90
C GLN A 83 10.11 1.48 -14.43
N THR A 84 9.09 1.16 -13.62
CA THR A 84 9.30 0.76 -12.23
C THR A 84 9.85 -0.66 -12.20
N THR A 85 11.05 -0.84 -11.64
CA THR A 85 11.76 -2.14 -11.68
C THR A 85 11.28 -3.15 -10.65
N CYS A 86 10.50 -2.74 -9.65
CA CYS A 86 10.02 -3.58 -8.54
C CYS A 86 8.49 -3.78 -8.50
N ARG A 87 7.83 -3.73 -9.66
CA ARG A 87 6.35 -3.83 -9.76
C ARG A 87 5.79 -5.07 -9.06
N VAL A 88 6.43 -6.22 -9.23
CA VAL A 88 6.05 -7.48 -8.57
C VAL A 88 6.04 -7.33 -7.04
N GLN A 89 7.09 -6.75 -6.47
CA GLN A 89 7.23 -6.57 -5.03
C GLN A 89 6.22 -5.55 -4.50
N ILE A 90 5.86 -4.54 -5.29
CA ILE A 90 4.78 -3.60 -4.97
C ILE A 90 3.43 -4.31 -4.94
N LEU A 91 3.13 -5.18 -5.92
CA LEU A 91 1.89 -5.97 -5.92
C LEU A 91 1.81 -6.91 -4.71
N ARG A 92 2.93 -7.55 -4.34
CA ARG A 92 3.01 -8.36 -3.11
C ARG A 92 2.77 -7.51 -1.85
N LEU A 93 3.28 -6.28 -1.81
CA LEU A 93 3.01 -5.34 -0.70
C LEU A 93 1.54 -4.92 -0.64
N LEU A 94 0.91 -4.60 -1.77
CA LEU A 94 -0.53 -4.31 -1.85
C LEU A 94 -1.37 -5.48 -1.36
N ARG A 95 -0.98 -6.73 -1.70
CA ARG A 95 -1.64 -7.95 -1.20
C ARG A 95 -1.53 -8.06 0.31
N ASN A 96 -0.33 -7.90 0.86
CA ASN A 96 -0.09 -7.92 2.31
C ASN A 96 -0.95 -6.88 3.05
N ILE A 97 -1.10 -5.68 2.49
CA ILE A 97 -1.96 -4.63 3.05
C ILE A 97 -3.44 -5.03 2.97
N ALA A 98 -3.87 -5.62 1.86
CA ALA A 98 -5.26 -6.07 1.69
C ALA A 98 -5.65 -7.23 2.61
N ASP A 99 -4.69 -8.09 2.97
CA ASP A 99 -4.84 -9.20 3.91
C ASP A 99 -4.64 -8.80 5.39
N ALA A 100 -4.15 -7.60 5.68
CA ALA A 100 -3.90 -7.14 7.05
C ALA A 100 -5.20 -7.12 7.88
N ARG A 101 -5.32 -8.02 8.85
CA ARG A 101 -6.46 -8.17 9.79
C ARG A 101 -6.02 -8.39 11.25
N GLN A 102 -4.76 -8.10 11.57
CA GLN A 102 -4.24 -8.36 12.91
C GLN A 102 -4.99 -7.57 13.96
N TRP A 103 -5.20 -6.27 13.75
CA TRP A 103 -5.82 -5.42 14.75
C TRP A 103 -7.28 -5.76 14.94
N GLU A 104 -8.00 -6.03 13.84
CA GLU A 104 -9.39 -6.51 13.90
C GLU A 104 -9.49 -7.84 14.65
N THR A 105 -8.61 -8.80 14.36
CA THR A 105 -8.58 -10.12 15.03
C THR A 105 -8.26 -9.98 16.51
N THR A 106 -7.25 -9.20 16.88
CA THR A 106 -6.88 -8.94 18.28
C THR A 106 -8.01 -8.23 19.03
N ALA A 107 -8.64 -7.22 18.43
CA ALA A 107 -9.74 -6.49 19.04
C ALA A 107 -11.00 -7.36 19.24
N ALA A 108 -11.23 -8.34 18.35
CA ALA A 108 -12.30 -9.33 18.49
C ALA A 108 -12.01 -10.35 19.61
N ALA A 109 -10.77 -10.86 19.68
CA ALA A 109 -10.35 -11.82 20.71
C ALA A 109 -10.26 -11.18 22.11
N TYR A 110 -9.93 -9.89 22.19
CA TYR A 110 -9.76 -9.17 23.45
C TYR A 110 -10.57 -7.87 23.49
N PRO A 111 -11.91 -7.95 23.71
CA PRO A 111 -12.80 -6.79 23.67
C PRO A 111 -12.41 -5.66 24.64
N LYS A 112 -11.78 -6.00 25.77
CA LYS A 112 -11.29 -5.03 26.76
C LYS A 112 -10.18 -4.11 26.21
N LEU A 113 -9.49 -4.52 25.15
CA LEU A 113 -8.44 -3.74 24.50
C LEU A 113 -8.94 -2.92 23.31
N ARG A 114 -10.24 -2.95 22.99
CA ARG A 114 -10.82 -2.21 21.84
C ARG A 114 -10.53 -0.71 21.88
N ARG A 115 -10.64 -0.07 23.05
CA ARG A 115 -10.37 1.39 23.17
C ARG A 115 -8.91 1.75 22.92
N ARG A 116 -7.97 0.84 23.19
CA ARG A 116 -6.53 1.04 22.95
C ARG A 116 -6.15 0.80 21.49
N HIS A 117 -6.92 -0.02 20.77
CA HIS A 117 -6.67 -0.35 19.37
C HIS A 117 -7.65 0.31 18.39
N GLY A 118 -8.51 1.23 18.84
CA GLY A 118 -9.54 1.85 18.00
C GLY A 118 -8.94 2.44 16.73
N ASP A 119 -7.91 3.27 16.88
CA ASP A 119 -7.20 3.89 15.77
C ASP A 119 -6.53 2.85 14.87
N HIS A 120 -5.92 1.82 15.45
CA HIS A 120 -5.27 0.74 14.70
C HIS A 120 -6.24 -0.07 13.83
N VAL A 121 -7.43 -0.39 14.34
CA VAL A 121 -8.48 -1.09 13.56
C VAL A 121 -9.02 -0.20 12.45
N GLU A 122 -9.19 1.10 12.72
CA GLU A 122 -9.64 2.06 11.71
C GLU A 122 -8.61 2.25 10.60
N TRP A 123 -7.32 2.37 10.94
CA TRP A 123 -6.23 2.45 9.97
C TRP A 123 -6.12 1.18 9.12
N GLU A 124 -6.26 0.01 9.74
CA GLU A 124 -6.25 -1.27 9.04
C GLU A 124 -7.41 -1.37 8.03
N SER A 125 -8.61 -1.02 8.48
CA SER A 125 -9.80 -0.98 7.62
C SER A 125 -9.64 0.04 6.48
N ALA A 126 -9.10 1.22 6.76
CA ALA A 126 -8.84 2.26 5.77
C ALA A 126 -7.81 1.82 4.72
N ALA A 127 -6.72 1.16 5.14
CA ALA A 127 -5.69 0.64 4.25
C ALA A 127 -6.27 -0.42 3.30
N ARG A 128 -7.07 -1.37 3.82
CA ARG A 128 -7.77 -2.37 3.00
C ARG A 128 -8.76 -1.74 2.00
N ARG A 129 -9.49 -0.70 2.42
CA ARG A 129 -10.39 0.05 1.53
C ARG A 129 -9.61 0.76 0.42
N ALA A 130 -8.48 1.38 0.75
CA ALA A 130 -7.63 2.07 -0.22
C ALA A 130 -7.13 1.10 -1.31
N VAL A 131 -6.75 -0.14 -0.96
CA VAL A 131 -6.32 -1.13 -1.95
C VAL A 131 -7.49 -1.51 -2.87
N ARG A 132 -8.67 -1.79 -2.28
CA ARG A 132 -9.89 -2.16 -3.03
C ARG A 132 -10.43 -1.05 -3.94
N ALA A 133 -10.20 0.22 -3.58
CA ALA A 133 -10.69 1.37 -4.35
C ALA A 133 -10.11 1.41 -5.77
N GLN A 134 -8.86 0.98 -5.96
CA GLN A 134 -8.17 1.03 -7.25
C GLN A 134 -8.09 -0.34 -7.96
N ARG A 135 -8.92 -1.32 -7.54
CA ARG A 135 -8.97 -2.65 -8.17
C ARG A 135 -9.27 -2.65 -9.68
N GLY A 136 -9.81 -1.54 -10.21
CA GLY A 136 -10.04 -1.38 -11.65
C GLY A 136 -8.77 -1.46 -12.51
N VAL A 137 -7.59 -1.36 -11.90
CA VAL A 137 -6.29 -1.51 -12.55
C VAL A 137 -5.93 -2.99 -12.85
N ILE A 138 -6.53 -3.94 -12.13
CA ILE A 138 -6.18 -5.37 -12.21
C ILE A 138 -6.27 -5.94 -13.63
N PRO A 139 -7.35 -5.73 -14.41
CA PRO A 139 -7.46 -6.32 -15.75
C PRO A 139 -6.32 -5.88 -16.69
N ARG A 140 -5.83 -4.64 -16.53
CA ARG A 140 -4.70 -4.14 -17.31
C ARG A 140 -3.39 -4.84 -16.94
N LEU A 141 -3.15 -5.07 -15.66
CA LEU A 141 -1.94 -5.74 -15.18
C LEU A 141 -1.94 -7.24 -15.54
N LEU A 142 -3.10 -7.88 -15.60
CA LEU A 142 -3.24 -9.28 -16.06
C LEU A 142 -3.01 -9.45 -17.57
N ALA A 143 -3.09 -8.37 -18.35
CA ALA A 143 -2.83 -8.38 -19.79
C ALA A 143 -1.35 -8.17 -20.15
N GLU A 144 -0.48 -8.05 -19.15
CA GLU A 144 0.98 -7.95 -19.34
C GLU A 144 1.58 -9.31 -19.72
N HIS A 145 2.75 -9.29 -20.35
CA HIS A 145 3.44 -10.51 -20.80
C HIS A 145 4.44 -11.06 -19.78
N ASP A 146 4.63 -10.36 -18.65
CA ASP A 146 5.53 -10.77 -17.58
C ASP A 146 4.79 -11.73 -16.64
N ASP A 147 5.15 -13.01 -16.71
CA ASP A 147 4.52 -14.07 -15.92
C ASP A 147 4.59 -13.81 -14.40
N GLU A 148 5.71 -13.28 -13.88
CA GLU A 148 5.83 -13.02 -12.44
C GLU A 148 4.93 -11.85 -12.01
N LEU A 149 4.76 -10.86 -12.88
CA LEU A 149 3.82 -9.76 -12.67
C LEU A 149 2.37 -10.25 -12.69
N VAL A 150 2.02 -11.11 -13.66
CA VAL A 150 0.68 -11.68 -13.79
C VAL A 150 0.36 -12.53 -12.57
N ASP A 151 1.24 -13.44 -12.16
CA ASP A 151 1.09 -14.27 -10.95
C ASP A 151 0.86 -13.42 -9.69
N ALA A 152 1.65 -12.36 -9.51
CA ALA A 152 1.50 -11.45 -8.39
C ALA A 152 0.16 -10.69 -8.43
N THR A 153 -0.30 -10.35 -9.64
CA THR A 153 -1.60 -9.68 -9.87
C THR A 153 -2.77 -10.61 -9.58
N GLU A 154 -2.71 -11.87 -10.01
CA GLU A 154 -3.75 -12.89 -9.72
C GLU A 154 -3.86 -13.15 -8.22
N ALA A 155 -2.72 -13.26 -7.53
CA ALA A 155 -2.70 -13.44 -6.08
C ALA A 155 -3.32 -12.23 -5.35
N LEU A 156 -3.05 -11.00 -5.81
CA LEU A 156 -3.70 -9.80 -5.29
C LEU A 156 -5.21 -9.81 -5.58
N ALA A 157 -5.61 -10.12 -6.82
CA ALA A 157 -7.02 -10.16 -7.22
C ALA A 157 -7.82 -11.15 -6.37
N SER A 158 -7.26 -12.33 -6.11
CA SER A 158 -7.85 -13.36 -5.25
C SER A 158 -8.01 -12.92 -3.80
N THR A 159 -7.14 -12.04 -3.28
CA THR A 159 -7.30 -11.45 -1.94
C THR A 159 -8.39 -10.39 -1.91
N LEU A 160 -8.65 -9.68 -3.02
CA LEU A 160 -9.63 -8.60 -3.07
C LEU A 160 -11.08 -9.07 -3.24
N THR A 161 -11.29 -10.33 -3.63
CA THR A 161 -12.61 -10.97 -3.73
C THR A 161 -13.09 -11.61 -2.43
N LYS A 162 -12.24 -11.67 -1.40
CA LYS A 162 -12.57 -12.10 -0.03
C LYS A 162 -13.12 -10.94 0.80
#